data_AF-A0A917UMA7-F1
#
_entry.id   AF-A0A917UMA7-F1
#
_cell.length_a   1.000
_cell.length_b   1.000
_cell.length_c   1.000
_cell.angle_alpha   90.00
_cell.angle_beta   90.00
_cell.angle_gamma   90.00
#
_symmetry.space_group_name_H-M   'P 1'
#
loop_
_entity.id
_entity.type
_entity.pdbx_description
1 polymer ?
#
loop_
_entity_poly.entity_id
_entity_poly.type
_entity_poly.pdbx_seq_one_letter_code
_entity_poly.pdbx_strand_id
1 'polypeptide(L)'
;MLTGEPAPTGPARRGAKPPVFLVAAIDDPALPEVLAELAAARADEMDADTVNRELSIARKAIGWWQRQGWIEGDPTIDIERRPAPPDRTKALAEN
;
A
#
# COMPACT_ATOMS: atom_id res chain seq x y z
N MET A 1 7.12 6.32 -7.82
CA MET A 1 7.06 6.83 -6.42
C MET A 1 6.11 8.02 -6.41
N LEU A 2 5.28 8.18 -5.38
CA LEU A 2 4.25 9.24 -5.37
C LEU A 2 4.83 10.67 -5.30
N THR A 3 6.01 10.86 -4.70
CA THR A 3 6.63 12.18 -4.50
C THR A 3 8.01 12.29 -5.17
N GLY A 4 8.28 11.49 -6.20
CA GLY A 4 9.51 11.56 -7.00
C GLY A 4 10.75 10.88 -6.42
N GLU A 5 10.89 10.77 -5.09
CA GLU A 5 12.03 10.11 -4.46
C GLU A 5 11.75 8.65 -4.07
N PRO A 6 12.75 7.75 -4.20
CA PRO A 6 12.59 6.38 -3.77
C PRO A 6 12.48 6.27 -2.25
N ALA A 7 11.57 5.40 -1.79
CA ALA A 7 11.43 5.11 -0.37
C ALA A 7 12.76 4.57 0.21
N PRO A 8 13.23 5.09 1.35
CA PRO A 8 14.47 4.63 1.95
C PRO A 8 14.38 3.14 2.32
N THR A 9 15.48 2.43 2.14
CA THR A 9 15.61 0.99 2.42
C THR A 9 16.65 0.74 3.51
N GLY A 10 16.54 -0.41 4.19
CA GLY A 10 17.51 -0.84 5.19
C GLY A 10 17.77 0.20 6.31
N PRO A 11 19.03 0.42 6.72
CA PRO A 11 19.38 1.37 7.79
C PRO A 11 18.93 2.82 7.52
N ALA A 12 18.82 3.23 6.26
CA ALA A 12 18.44 4.59 5.88
C ALA A 12 16.98 4.93 6.26
N ARG A 13 16.16 3.92 6.62
CA ARG A 13 14.80 4.15 7.14
C ARG A 13 14.79 4.85 8.50
N ARG A 14 15.82 4.65 9.32
CA ARG A 14 15.87 5.23 10.67
C ARG A 14 16.14 6.73 10.58
N GLY A 15 15.22 7.53 11.10
CA GLY A 15 15.30 8.99 11.06
C GLY A 15 14.96 9.61 9.70
N ALA A 16 14.52 8.81 8.72
CA ALA A 16 14.03 9.32 7.46
C ALA A 16 12.81 10.22 7.72
N LYS A 17 12.85 11.45 7.20
CA LYS A 17 11.72 12.35 7.23
C LYS A 17 10.72 11.89 6.16
N PRO A 18 9.47 11.55 6.52
CA PRO A 18 8.48 11.18 5.52
C PRO A 18 8.20 12.38 4.61
N PRO A 19 7.95 12.14 3.30
CA PRO A 19 7.55 13.20 2.40
C PRO A 19 6.19 13.77 2.82
N VAL A 20 6.00 15.07 2.62
CA VAL A 20 4.69 15.71 2.81
C VAL A 20 3.89 15.52 1.53
N PHE A 21 2.67 15.02 1.66
CA PHE A 21 1.75 14.77 0.56
C PHE A 21 0.39 15.39 0.88
N LEU A 22 -0.20 16.08 -0.09
CA LEU A 22 -1.52 16.69 0.07
C LEU A 22 -2.59 15.60 -0.07
N VAL A 23 -3.47 15.47 0.92
CA VAL A 23 -4.55 14.47 0.88
C VAL A 23 -5.47 14.70 -0.33
N ALA A 24 -5.72 15.94 -0.75
CA ALA A 24 -6.52 16.25 -1.93
C ALA A 24 -5.92 15.76 -3.25
N ALA A 25 -4.61 15.49 -3.31
CA ALA A 25 -3.99 14.89 -4.50
C ALA A 25 -4.38 13.42 -4.71
N ILE A 26 -5.14 12.83 -3.78
CA ILE A 26 -5.70 11.48 -3.92
C ILE A 26 -6.78 11.42 -4.99
N ASP A 27 -7.50 12.53 -5.23
CA ASP A 27 -8.54 12.60 -6.25
C ASP A 27 -8.00 12.85 -7.66
N ASP A 28 -6.67 12.82 -7.85
CA ASP A 28 -6.07 12.87 -9.18
C ASP A 28 -6.52 11.63 -9.98
N PRO A 29 -7.19 11.80 -11.13
CA PRO A 29 -7.69 10.68 -11.92
C PRO A 29 -6.58 9.78 -12.49
N ALA A 30 -5.32 10.23 -12.53
CA ALA A 30 -4.17 9.41 -12.93
C ALA A 30 -3.62 8.56 -11.76
N LEU A 31 -4.01 8.85 -10.52
CA LEU A 31 -3.47 8.18 -9.35
C LEU A 31 -3.76 6.67 -9.29
N PRO A 32 -4.94 6.15 -9.69
CA PRO A 32 -5.21 4.71 -9.63
C PRO A 32 -4.17 3.88 -10.40
N GLU A 33 -3.84 4.29 -11.62
CA GLU A 33 -2.84 3.61 -12.46
C GLU A 33 -1.46 3.67 -11.82
N VAL A 34 -1.01 4.86 -11.41
CA VAL A 34 0.29 5.05 -10.75
C VAL A 34 0.37 4.25 -9.45
N LEU A 35 -0.70 4.18 -8.68
CA LEU A 35 -0.73 3.45 -7.42
C LEU A 35 -0.71 1.93 -7.65
N ALA A 36 -1.39 1.44 -8.69
CA ALA A 36 -1.35 0.03 -9.07
C ALA A 36 0.06 -0.40 -9.49
N GLU A 37 0.76 0.41 -10.30
CA GLU A 37 2.16 0.15 -10.67
C GLU A 37 3.08 0.11 -9.45
N LEU A 38 2.91 1.06 -8.52
CA LEU A 38 3.71 1.09 -7.29
C LEU A 38 3.40 -0.08 -6.36
N ALA A 39 2.15 -0.50 -6.28
CA ALA A 39 1.77 -1.68 -5.52
C ALA A 39 2.35 -2.97 -6.12
N ALA A 40 2.37 -3.09 -7.45
CA ALA A 40 3.02 -4.20 -8.15
C ALA A 40 4.52 -4.25 -7.87
N ALA A 41 5.23 -3.12 -8.01
CA ALA A 41 6.66 -3.04 -7.70
C ALA A 41 6.96 -3.42 -6.24
N ARG A 42 6.11 -3.01 -5.29
CA ARG A 42 6.24 -3.41 -3.88
C ARG A 42 5.99 -4.91 -3.66
N ALA A 43 5.09 -5.51 -4.43
CA ALA A 43 4.81 -6.94 -4.38
C ALA A 43 5.96 -7.80 -4.91
N ASP A 44 6.83 -7.25 -5.75
CA ASP A 44 8.05 -7.93 -6.21
C ASP A 44 9.15 -7.95 -5.13
N GLU A 45 9.15 -6.95 -4.23
CA GLU A 45 10.17 -6.82 -3.19
C GLU A 45 9.82 -7.48 -1.86
N MET A 46 8.54 -7.49 -1.47
CA MET A 46 8.07 -7.85 -0.13
C MET A 46 7.18 -9.10 -0.14
N ASP A 47 7.06 -9.76 1.02
CA ASP A 47 6.14 -10.89 1.16
C ASP A 47 4.66 -10.44 1.06
N ALA A 48 3.81 -11.39 0.66
CA ALA A 48 2.39 -11.13 0.42
C ALA A 48 1.63 -10.63 1.67
N ASP A 49 2.02 -11.04 2.88
CA ASP A 49 1.35 -10.60 4.11
C ASP A 49 1.66 -9.13 4.40
N THR A 50 2.92 -8.72 4.22
CA THR A 50 3.36 -7.33 4.32
C THR A 50 2.61 -6.44 3.34
N VAL A 51 2.56 -6.80 2.05
CA VAL A 51 1.87 -6.02 1.01
C VAL A 51 0.37 -5.93 1.29
N ASN A 52 -0.26 -7.04 1.67
CA ASN A 52 -1.67 -7.09 2.03
C ASN A 52 -2.00 -6.26 3.28
N ARG A 53 -1.04 -6.14 4.22
CA ARG A 53 -1.18 -5.30 5.40
C ARG A 53 -1.10 -3.82 5.03
N GLU A 54 -0.15 -3.42 4.19
CA GLU A 54 -0.02 -2.05 3.68
C GLU A 54 -1.30 -1.62 2.94
N LEU A 55 -1.82 -2.45 2.03
CA LEU A 55 -3.05 -2.18 1.29
C LEU A 55 -4.26 -2.03 2.23
N SER A 56 -4.37 -2.89 3.26
CA SER A 56 -5.42 -2.77 4.27
C SER A 56 -5.36 -1.45 5.05
N ILE A 57 -4.16 -0.96 5.37
CA ILE A 57 -3.97 0.32 6.06
C ILE A 57 -4.38 1.48 5.15
N ALA A 58 -3.92 1.46 3.89
CA ALA A 58 -4.26 2.47 2.89
C ALA A 58 -5.78 2.58 2.70
N ARG A 59 -6.47 1.46 2.46
CA ARG A 59 -7.93 1.41 2.30
C ARG A 59 -8.70 1.95 3.51
N LYS A 60 -8.23 1.66 4.71
CA LYS A 60 -8.85 2.19 5.94
C LYS A 60 -8.68 3.71 6.06
N ALA A 61 -7.51 4.23 5.72
CA ALA A 61 -7.24 5.67 5.73
C ALA A 61 -8.09 6.40 4.67
N ILE A 62 -8.10 5.90 3.43
CA ILE A 62 -8.92 6.42 2.32
C ILE A 62 -10.39 6.43 2.70
N GLY A 63 -10.93 5.31 3.16
CA GLY A 63 -12.34 5.24 3.56
C GLY A 63 -12.66 6.16 4.75
N TRP A 64 -11.69 6.47 5.62
CA TRP A 64 -11.90 7.48 6.66
C TRP A 64 -11.91 8.90 6.09
N TRP A 65 -10.99 9.24 5.18
CA TRP A 65 -10.94 10.55 4.50
C TRP A 65 -12.18 10.81 3.65
N GLN A 66 -12.68 9.81 2.92
CA GLN A 66 -13.95 9.89 2.19
C GLN A 66 -15.12 10.20 3.13
N ARG A 67 -15.19 9.55 4.30
CA ARG A 67 -16.22 9.85 5.31
C ARG A 67 -16.10 11.26 5.91
N GLN A 68 -14.91 11.87 5.88
CA GLN A 68 -14.74 13.26 6.27
C GLN A 68 -15.07 14.26 5.13
N GLY A 69 -15.31 13.77 3.92
CA GLY A 69 -15.49 14.60 2.72
C GLY A 69 -14.21 15.30 2.26
N TRP A 70 -13.04 14.75 2.61
CA TRP A 70 -11.75 15.33 2.22
C TRP A 70 -11.31 14.90 0.82
N ILE A 71 -11.79 13.73 0.40
CA ILE A 71 -11.55 13.12 -0.90
C ILE A 71 -12.83 12.42 -1.37
N GLU A 72 -12.98 12.24 -2.68
CA GLU A 72 -14.14 11.58 -3.28
C GLU A 72 -13.80 10.16 -3.76
N GLY A 73 -12.65 9.99 -4.40
CA GLY A 73 -12.22 8.76 -5.04
C GLY A 73 -11.57 7.73 -4.11
N ASP A 74 -11.61 6.46 -4.53
CA ASP A 74 -10.76 5.39 -3.99
C ASP A 74 -9.69 5.03 -5.03
N PRO A 75 -8.43 5.49 -4.89
CA PRO A 75 -7.37 5.16 -5.83
C PRO A 75 -6.89 3.70 -5.73
N THR A 76 -7.40 2.91 -4.79
CA THR A 76 -7.00 1.50 -4.61
C THR A 76 -7.91 0.51 -5.31
N ILE A 77 -8.83 1.00 -6.15
CA ILE A 77 -9.86 0.22 -6.82
C ILE A 77 -9.30 -0.91 -7.70
N ASP A 78 -8.16 -0.65 -8.37
CA ASP A 78 -7.53 -1.61 -9.29
C ASP A 78 -6.44 -2.47 -8.62
N ILE A 79 -6.32 -2.42 -7.29
CA ILE A 79 -5.26 -3.13 -6.56
C ILE A 79 -5.82 -4.39 -5.90
N GLU A 80 -5.46 -5.55 -6.42
CA GLU A 80 -5.89 -6.81 -5.84
C GLU A 80 -5.01 -7.25 -4.66
N ARG A 81 -5.62 -7.95 -3.69
CA ARG A 81 -4.85 -8.59 -2.61
C ARG A 81 -4.06 -9.74 -3.20
N ARG A 82 -2.84 -9.94 -2.70
CA ARG A 82 -2.03 -11.10 -3.04
C ARG A 82 -2.56 -12.35 -2.32
N PRO A 83 -2.53 -13.53 -2.95
CA PRO A 83 -2.86 -14.76 -2.25
C PRO A 83 -1.92 -14.95 -1.06
N ALA A 84 -2.48 -15.22 0.12
CA ALA A 84 -1.68 -15.50 1.30
C ALA A 84 -0.86 -16.78 1.06
N PRO A 85 0.41 -16.83 1.50
CA PRO A 85 1.16 -18.07 1.50
C PRO A 85 0.38 -19.14 2.27
N PRO A 86 0.42 -20.43 1.86
CA PRO A 86 -0.22 -21.49 2.60
C PRO A 86 0.24 -21.47 4.07
N ASP A 87 -0.70 -21.57 5.00
CA ASP A 87 -0.41 -21.60 6.43
C ASP A 87 0.42 -22.85 6.77
N ARG A 88 1.75 -22.70 6.78
CA ARG A 88 2.70 -23.79 7.10
C ARG A 88 2.60 -24.22 8.56
N THR A 89 1.92 -23.47 9.42
CA THR A 89 1.68 -23.85 10.82
C THR A 89 0.75 -25.07 10.91
N LYS A 90 -0.14 -25.27 9.93
CA LYS A 90 -0.95 -26.50 9.84
C LYS A 90 -0.19 -27.71 9.31
N ALA A 91 0.89 -27.50 8.54
CA ALA A 91 1.67 -28.58 7.96
C ALA A 91 2.49 -29.37 9.00
N LEU A 92 2.70 -28.82 10.21
CA LEU A 92 3.38 -29.52 11.30
C LEU A 92 2.45 -30.43 12.13
N ALA A 93 1.12 -30.30 11.97
CA ALA A 93 0.13 -31.04 12.75
C ALA A 93 -0.26 -32.40 12.15
N GLU A 94 0.26 -32.75 10.96
CA GLU A 94 -0.12 -33.95 10.21
C GLU A 94 1.00 -35.01 10.13
N ASN A 95 1.95 -35.01 11.07
CA ASN A 95 3.03 -36.02 11.15
C ASN A 95 2.95 -36.86 12.42
#